data_AF-A0A009L4N1-F1
#
_entry.id   AF-A0A009L4N1-F1
#
_cell.length_a   1.000
_cell.length_b   1.000
_cell.length_c   1.000
_cell.angle_alpha   90.00
_cell.angle_beta   90.00
_cell.angle_gamma   90.00
#
_symmetry.space_group_name_H-M   'P 1'
#
loop_
_entity.id
_entity.type
_entity.pdbx_description
1 polymer ?
#
loop_
_entity_poly.entity_id
_entity_poly.type
_entity_poly.pdbx_seq_one_letter_code
_entity_poly.pdbx_strand_id
1 'polypeptide(L)'
;MINADIAASQYKDENGYSTLLGLEGRISKNISFNTSYRKVFDNYFDLARVSQVRYLKDNQINAESQNYLNYSALADEIFRAGINYNFYAGYGIYLGYNQIKYSDNSYKLLSTNLSGSLDKNWGFYASAYKDYENHKDYG
;
A
#
# COMPACT_ATOMS: atom_id res chain seq x y z
N MET A 1 11.96 12.23 9.70
CA MET A 1 11.81 11.00 10.49
C MET A 1 12.17 9.84 9.58
N ILE A 2 12.96 8.89 10.06
CA ILE A 2 13.21 7.64 9.36
C ILE A 2 12.57 6.56 10.23
N ASN A 3 11.79 5.67 9.62
CA ASN A 3 11.24 4.51 10.28
C ASN A 3 11.68 3.25 9.54
N ALA A 4 12.01 2.21 10.30
CA ALA A 4 12.38 0.91 9.78
C ALA A 4 11.63 -0.15 10.59
N ASP A 5 11.11 -1.16 9.91
CA ASP A 5 10.42 -2.28 10.51
C ASP A 5 10.88 -3.59 9.85
N ILE A 6 11.01 -4.63 10.66
CA ILE A 6 11.35 -5.98 10.21
C ILE A 6 10.40 -6.93 10.94
N ALA A 7 9.67 -7.73 10.18
CA ALA A 7 8.76 -8.73 10.68
C ALA A 7 9.16 -10.10 10.14
N ALA A 8 9.01 -11.13 10.97
CA ALA A 8 9.16 -12.52 10.58
C ALA A 8 7.85 -13.26 10.91
N SER A 9 7.50 -14.24 10.08
CA SER A 9 6.30 -15.05 10.26
C SER A 9 6.66 -16.52 10.07
N GLN A 10 6.05 -17.38 10.89
CA GLN A 10 6.05 -18.81 10.71
C GLN A 10 4.61 -19.30 10.63
N TYR A 11 4.28 -20.05 9.59
CA TYR A 11 2.97 -20.69 9.45
C TYR A 11 3.16 -22.12 8.98
N LYS A 12 2.82 -23.09 9.86
CA LYS A 12 3.13 -24.51 9.67
C LYS A 12 4.65 -24.70 9.44
N ASP A 13 5.02 -25.30 8.32
CA ASP A 13 6.41 -25.62 7.97
C ASP A 13 7.10 -24.52 7.15
N GLU A 14 6.43 -23.37 6.96
CA GLU A 14 6.93 -22.27 6.14
C GLU A 14 7.26 -21.02 6.95
N ASN A 15 8.33 -20.36 6.54
CA ASN A 15 8.81 -19.11 7.11
C ASN A 15 8.85 -18.02 6.05
N GLY A 16 8.78 -16.78 6.50
CA GLY A 16 9.05 -15.62 5.65
C GLY A 16 9.30 -14.37 6.46
N TYR A 17 9.79 -13.35 5.79
CA TYR A 17 10.13 -12.08 6.41
C TYR A 17 9.69 -10.90 5.55
N SER A 18 9.43 -9.78 6.21
CA SER A 18 9.06 -8.52 5.59
C SER A 18 9.94 -7.44 6.18
N THR A 19 10.44 -6.56 5.33
CA THR A 19 11.14 -5.34 5.75
C THR A 19 10.40 -4.13 5.22
N LEU A 20 10.38 -3.06 6.00
CA LEU A 20 9.84 -1.78 5.60
C LEU A 20 10.81 -0.68 6.00
N LEU A 21 11.07 0.24 5.07
CA LEU A 21 11.85 1.45 5.28
C LEU A 21 10.99 2.64 4.85
N GLY A 22 10.85 3.62 5.72
CA GLY A 22 10.11 4.85 5.47
C GLY A 22 10.94 6.07 5.83
N LEU A 23 10.74 7.12 5.05
CA LEU A 23 11.32 8.42 5.24
C LEU A 23 10.22 9.47 5.10
N GLU A 24 10.08 10.29 6.12
CA GLU A 24 9.16 11.42 6.13
C GLU A 24 9.92 12.70 6.45
N GLY A 25 9.55 13.78 5.77
CA GLY A 25 10.26 15.04 5.93
C GLY A 25 9.40 16.24 5.59
N ARG A 26 9.92 17.40 5.99
CA ARG A 26 9.34 18.71 5.69
C ARG A 26 10.37 19.50 4.89
N ILE A 27 10.03 19.86 3.66
CA ILE A 27 10.88 20.67 2.78
C ILE A 27 10.74 22.15 3.17
N SER A 28 9.53 22.58 3.50
CA SER A 28 9.23 23.95 3.95
C SER A 28 8.06 23.95 4.93
N LYS A 29 7.73 25.09 5.55
CA LYS A 29 6.56 25.19 6.44
C LYS A 29 5.28 24.64 5.82
N ASN A 30 5.16 24.74 4.49
CA ASN A 30 3.97 24.39 3.73
C ASN A 30 4.12 23.08 2.94
N ILE A 31 5.32 22.52 2.80
CA ILE A 31 5.56 21.32 1.99
C ILE A 31 6.17 20.21 2.84
N SER A 32 5.51 19.05 2.85
CA SER A 32 6.02 17.82 3.45
C SER A 32 5.98 16.67 2.45
N PHE A 33 6.79 15.65 2.69
CA PHE A 33 6.82 14.46 1.88
C PHE A 33 6.90 13.21 2.75
N ASN A 34 6.45 12.09 2.19
CA ASN A 34 6.68 10.76 2.70
C ASN A 34 7.12 9.84 1.57
N THR A 35 7.96 8.88 1.87
CA THR A 35 8.30 7.78 0.97
C THR A 35 8.49 6.53 1.81
N SER A 36 8.04 5.39 1.31
CA SER A 36 8.20 4.11 1.97
C SER A 36 8.40 3.01 0.96
N TYR A 37 9.25 2.05 1.30
CA TYR A 37 9.48 0.84 0.56
C TYR A 37 9.35 -0.35 1.49
N ARG A 38 8.48 -1.29 1.14
CA ARG A 38 8.33 -2.57 1.81
C ARG A 38 8.68 -3.69 0.85
N LYS A 39 9.41 -4.69 1.33
CA LYS A 39 9.70 -5.91 0.59
C LYS A 39 9.38 -7.13 1.44
N VAL A 40 8.66 -8.06 0.84
CA VAL A 40 8.43 -9.41 1.36
C VAL A 40 9.45 -10.34 0.74
N PHE A 41 9.96 -11.25 1.56
CA PHE A 41 10.87 -12.29 1.15
C PHE A 41 10.33 -13.64 1.62
N ASP A 42 10.53 -14.64 0.78
CA ASP A 42 9.96 -15.96 0.94
C ASP A 42 8.44 -15.88 1.20
N ASN A 43 7.89 -16.79 2.01
CA ASN A 43 6.46 -16.83 2.28
C ASN A 43 6.12 -16.08 3.57
N TYR A 44 6.19 -14.75 3.55
CA TYR A 44 5.70 -13.98 4.70
C TYR A 44 4.17 -14.14 4.82
N PHE A 45 3.70 -14.57 6.00
CA PHE A 45 2.30 -14.80 6.32
C PHE A 45 1.77 -13.71 7.25
N ASP A 46 1.04 -12.77 6.68
CA ASP A 46 0.15 -11.93 7.48
C ASP A 46 -1.19 -12.62 7.74
N LEU A 47 -1.99 -12.03 8.63
CA LEU A 47 -3.29 -12.57 9.01
C LEU A 47 -4.23 -12.71 7.82
N ALA A 48 -4.17 -11.79 6.85
CA ALA A 48 -4.99 -11.84 5.64
C ALA A 48 -4.62 -13.07 4.78
N ARG A 49 -3.33 -13.32 4.57
CA ARG A 49 -2.81 -14.49 3.86
C ARG A 49 -3.21 -15.79 4.57
N VAL A 50 -3.07 -15.86 5.89
CA VAL A 50 -3.49 -17.04 6.67
C VAL A 50 -5.00 -17.28 6.57
N SER A 51 -5.80 -16.21 6.68
CA SER A 51 -7.26 -16.28 6.56
C SER A 51 -7.68 -16.80 5.19
N GLN A 52 -7.08 -16.28 4.12
CA GLN A 52 -7.34 -16.73 2.76
C GLN A 52 -6.99 -18.21 2.54
N VAL A 53 -5.82 -18.65 3.02
CA VAL A 53 -5.41 -20.06 2.94
C VAL A 53 -6.40 -20.98 3.64
N ARG A 54 -6.91 -20.58 4.81
CA ARG A 54 -7.94 -21.35 5.55
C ARG A 54 -9.26 -21.39 4.79
N TYR A 55 -9.73 -20.24 4.32
CA TYR A 55 -10.98 -20.14 3.56
C TYR A 55 -10.97 -21.04 2.32
N LEU A 56 -9.90 -21.01 1.53
CA LEU A 56 -9.77 -21.84 0.33
C LEU A 56 -9.74 -23.34 0.66
N LYS A 57 -9.05 -23.71 1.74
CA LYS A 57 -8.98 -25.10 2.22
C LYS A 57 -10.35 -25.61 2.66
N ASP A 58 -11.08 -24.82 3.45
CA ASP A 58 -12.35 -25.23 4.06
C ASP A 58 -13.48 -25.37 3.02
N ASN A 59 -13.40 -24.64 1.89
CA ASN A 59 -14.41 -24.66 0.83
C ASN A 59 -14.12 -25.67 -0.29
N GLN A 60 -13.12 -26.56 -0.14
CA GLN A 60 -12.78 -27.61 -1.12
C GLN A 60 -12.69 -27.09 -2.57
N ILE A 61 -12.23 -25.86 -2.76
CA ILE A 61 -11.98 -25.33 -4.10
C ILE A 61 -10.75 -26.10 -4.62
N ASN A 62 -11.00 -27.16 -5.39
CA ASN A 62 -9.99 -28.01 -6.03
C ASN A 62 -9.17 -27.18 -7.03
N ALA A 63 -8.20 -26.43 -6.55
CA ALA A 63 -7.03 -26.11 -7.34
C ALA A 63 -6.17 -27.39 -7.32
N GLU A 64 -6.23 -28.18 -8.39
CA GLU A 64 -5.32 -29.30 -8.60
C GLU A 64 -3.89 -28.91 -8.20
N SER A 65 -3.38 -29.52 -7.12
CA SER A 65 -1.96 -29.75 -6.81
C SER A 65 -0.89 -28.71 -7.24
N GLN A 66 -1.19 -27.41 -7.31
CA GLN A 66 -0.21 -26.39 -7.67
C GLN A 66 -0.33 -25.18 -6.74
N ASN A 67 0.63 -25.07 -5.82
CA ASN A 67 1.01 -23.85 -5.09
C ASN A 67 -0.15 -22.99 -4.55
N TYR A 68 -0.79 -23.48 -3.49
CA TYR A 68 -1.68 -22.70 -2.60
C TYR A 68 -1.02 -21.44 -1.97
N LEU A 69 0.27 -21.24 -2.23
CA LEU A 69 1.08 -20.11 -1.75
C LEU A 69 1.15 -18.96 -2.75
N ASN A 70 0.69 -19.15 -4.00
CA ASN A 70 0.90 -18.23 -5.12
C ASN A 70 -0.31 -17.35 -5.50
N TYR A 71 -1.44 -17.45 -4.80
CA TYR A 71 -2.61 -16.59 -5.02
C TYR A 71 -3.25 -16.32 -3.64
N SER A 72 -3.50 -15.12 -3.11
CA SER A 72 -3.78 -13.82 -3.74
C SER A 72 -3.84 -12.68 -2.66
N ALA A 73 -2.88 -12.64 -1.74
CA ALA A 73 -2.64 -11.52 -0.79
C ALA A 73 -1.13 -11.16 -0.71
N LEU A 74 -0.48 -11.13 -1.88
CA LEU A 74 0.96 -11.37 -2.10
C LEU A 74 1.68 -10.12 -2.63
N ALA A 75 1.60 -9.00 -1.92
CA ALA A 75 2.42 -7.86 -2.30
C ALA A 75 3.90 -8.17 -1.98
N ASP A 76 4.67 -8.54 -2.99
CA ASP A 76 6.10 -8.80 -2.89
C ASP A 76 6.86 -7.51 -2.59
N GLU A 77 6.43 -6.42 -3.24
CA GLU A 77 7.00 -5.10 -3.04
C GLU A 77 5.90 -4.04 -2.99
N ILE A 78 5.98 -3.14 -2.02
CA ILE A 78 5.13 -1.95 -1.95
C ILE A 78 6.04 -0.73 -1.90
N PHE A 79 5.91 0.13 -2.90
CA PHE A 79 6.53 1.44 -2.89
C PHE A 79 5.45 2.51 -2.80
N ARG A 80 5.65 3.48 -1.91
CA ARG A 80 4.77 4.64 -1.77
C ARG A 80 5.62 5.89 -1.71
N ALA A 81 5.19 6.93 -2.40
CA ALA A 81 5.77 8.25 -2.30
C ALA A 81 4.66 9.29 -2.32
N GLY A 82 4.77 10.32 -1.52
CA GLY A 82 3.77 11.36 -1.45
C GLY A 82 4.37 12.72 -1.10
N ILE A 83 3.76 13.75 -1.65
CA ILE A 83 4.07 15.15 -1.34
C ILE A 83 2.77 15.83 -0.96
N ASN A 84 2.78 16.54 0.17
CA ASN A 84 1.70 17.36 0.63
C ASN A 84 2.11 18.83 0.57
N TYR A 85 1.23 19.67 0.04
CA TYR A 85 1.41 21.12 -0.02
C TYR A 85 0.20 21.85 0.59
N ASN A 86 0.43 22.58 1.67
CA ASN A 86 -0.55 23.42 2.34
C ASN A 86 -0.44 24.85 1.80
N PHE A 87 -1.20 25.20 0.76
CA PHE A 87 -1.14 26.52 0.13
C PHE A 87 -1.83 27.61 0.94
N TYR A 88 -2.76 27.25 1.83
CA TYR A 88 -3.42 28.18 2.75
C TYR A 88 -3.70 27.51 4.09
N ALA A 89 -3.92 28.31 5.15
CA ALA A 89 -4.23 27.77 6.47
C ALA A 89 -5.53 26.95 6.43
N GLY A 90 -5.43 25.66 6.69
CA GLY A 90 -6.56 24.72 6.61
C GLY A 90 -6.82 24.15 5.21
N TYR A 91 -6.04 24.50 4.18
CA TYR A 91 -6.21 24.00 2.81
C TYR A 91 -4.92 23.37 2.31
N GLY A 92 -5.04 22.18 1.74
CA GLY A 92 -3.90 21.42 1.27
C GLY A 92 -4.24 20.52 0.11
N ILE A 93 -3.21 20.22 -0.68
CA ILE A 93 -3.24 19.23 -1.74
C ILE A 93 -2.16 18.19 -1.48
N TYR A 94 -2.52 16.92 -1.64
CA TYR A 94 -1.61 15.79 -1.56
C TYR A 94 -1.52 15.11 -2.91
N LEU A 95 -0.31 14.87 -3.38
CA LEU A 95 -0.03 14.03 -4.54
C LEU A 95 0.67 12.77 -4.04
N GLY A 96 0.14 11.61 -4.38
CA GLY A 96 0.64 10.30 -3.96
C GLY A 96 0.85 9.36 -5.14
N TYR A 97 1.94 8.62 -5.11
CA TYR A 97 2.23 7.51 -6.00
C TYR A 97 2.32 6.23 -5.16
N ASN A 98 1.58 5.20 -5.58
CA ASN A 98 1.58 3.89 -4.94
C ASN A 98 1.85 2.84 -6.00
N GLN A 99 2.86 2.01 -5.76
CA GLN A 99 3.16 0.85 -6.58
C GLN A 99 3.12 -0.40 -5.71
N ILE A 100 2.35 -1.39 -6.16
CA ILE A 100 2.27 -2.70 -5.53
C ILE A 100 2.72 -3.71 -6.60
N LYS A 101 3.74 -4.51 -6.30
CA LYS A 101 4.15 -5.64 -7.14
C LYS A 101 3.70 -6.93 -6.49
N TYR A 102 3.19 -7.86 -7.29
CA TYR A 102 2.74 -9.17 -6.85
C TYR A 102 3.03 -10.17 -7.97
N SER A 103 3.87 -11.17 -7.69
CA SER A 103 4.35 -12.13 -8.69
C SER A 103 4.92 -11.38 -9.91
N ASP A 104 4.44 -11.70 -11.12
CA ASP A 104 4.91 -11.10 -12.38
C ASP A 104 4.17 -9.80 -12.75
N ASN A 105 3.21 -9.36 -11.92
CA ASN A 105 2.39 -8.19 -12.19
C ASN A 105 2.73 -7.03 -11.27
N SER A 106 2.33 -5.84 -11.70
CA SER A 106 2.32 -4.68 -10.84
C SER A 106 0.97 -3.98 -10.86
N TYR A 107 0.85 -2.98 -10.01
CA TYR A 107 -0.23 -2.03 -9.97
C TYR A 107 0.39 -0.69 -9.63
N LYS A 108 0.06 0.35 -10.40
CA LYS A 108 0.67 1.69 -10.25
C LYS A 108 -0.42 2.74 -10.25
N LEU A 109 -0.61 3.37 -9.11
CA LEU A 109 -1.65 4.37 -8.89
C LEU A 109 -1.03 5.73 -8.56
N LEU A 110 -1.46 6.74 -9.30
CA LEU A 110 -1.25 8.14 -8.95
C LEU A 110 -2.56 8.71 -8.44
N SER A 111 -2.52 9.32 -7.26
CA SER A 111 -3.68 9.93 -6.60
C SER A 111 -3.39 11.38 -6.24
N THR A 112 -4.39 12.23 -6.40
CA THR A 112 -4.38 13.60 -5.91
C THR A 112 -5.56 13.81 -4.97
N ASN A 113 -5.30 14.40 -3.80
CA ASN A 113 -6.32 14.66 -2.79
C ASN A 113 -6.28 16.14 -2.42
N LEU A 114 -7.39 16.84 -2.62
CA LEU A 114 -7.60 18.21 -2.20
C LEU A 114 -8.46 18.21 -0.93
N SER A 115 -8.02 18.92 0.09
CA SER A 115 -8.79 19.07 1.34
C SER A 115 -8.76 20.50 1.83
N GLY A 116 -9.84 20.93 2.47
CA GLY A 116 -9.94 22.26 3.04
C GLY A 116 -10.88 22.36 4.22
N SER A 117 -10.54 23.15 5.22
CA SER A 117 -11.44 23.58 6.30
C SER A 117 -12.10 24.90 5.92
N LEU A 118 -13.43 24.92 5.83
CA LEU A 118 -14.21 26.13 5.58
C LEU A 118 -14.36 26.95 6.87
N ASP A 119 -14.65 26.27 7.97
CA ASP A 119 -14.69 26.83 9.33
C ASP A 119 -14.26 25.78 10.38
N LYS A 120 -14.63 25.98 11.66
CA LYS A 120 -14.29 25.04 12.75
C LYS A 120 -15.11 23.73 12.72
N ASN A 121 -16.16 23.67 11.92
CA ASN A 121 -17.20 22.64 11.93
C ASN A 121 -17.37 21.96 10.57
N TRP A 122 -16.92 22.61 9.48
CA TRP A 122 -17.10 22.20 8.11
C TRP A 122 -15.76 22.14 7.36
N GLY A 123 -15.57 21.05 6.64
CA GLY A 123 -14.48 20.87 5.70
C GLY A 123 -14.94 20.11 4.48
N PHE A 124 -14.11 20.12 3.44
CA PHE A 124 -14.31 19.37 2.22
C PHE A 124 -13.09 18.50 1.92
N TYR A 125 -13.33 17.43 1.19
CA TYR A 125 -12.31 16.53 0.67
C TYR A 125 -12.74 16.09 -0.73
N ALA A 126 -11.82 16.18 -1.67
CA ALA A 126 -11.99 15.69 -3.04
C ALA A 126 -10.75 14.88 -3.41
N SER A 127 -10.94 13.68 -3.93
CA SER A 127 -9.87 12.79 -4.40
C SER A 127 -10.08 12.46 -5.86
N ALA A 128 -8.99 12.37 -6.61
CA ALA A 128 -8.98 11.79 -7.95
C ALA A 128 -7.79 10.86 -8.07
N TYR A 129 -7.95 9.76 -8.80
CA TYR A 129 -6.87 8.80 -9.02
C TYR A 129 -6.84 8.27 -10.45
N LYS A 130 -5.66 7.79 -10.83
CA LYS A 130 -5.42 7.13 -12.09
C LYS A 130 -4.55 5.91 -11.88
N ASP A 131 -5.03 4.77 -12.34
CA ASP A 131 -4.24 3.57 -12.53
C ASP A 131 -3.51 3.63 -13.90
N TYR A 132 -2.22 3.33 -13.90
CA TYR A 132 -1.39 3.33 -15.10
C TYR A 132 -1.28 1.96 -15.78
N GLU A 133 -1.68 0.87 -15.13
CA GLU A 133 -1.58 -0.47 -15.72
C GLU A 133 -2.91 -0.96 -16.28
N ASN A 134 -4.04 -0.60 -15.66
CA ASN A 134 -5.37 -0.75 -16.27
C ASN A 134 -5.83 0.55 -16.92
N HIS A 135 -5.81 0.60 -18.25
CA HIS A 135 -6.14 1.77 -19.08
C HIS A 135 -7.62 2.25 -19.00
N LYS A 136 -8.41 1.77 -18.04
CA LYS A 136 -9.85 2.06 -17.92
C LYS A 136 -10.35 2.40 -16.50
N ASP A 137 -9.49 2.43 -15.48
CA ASP A 137 -9.91 2.68 -14.10
C ASP A 137 -9.44 4.07 -13.61
N TYR A 138 -10.33 5.05 -13.72
CA TYR A 138 -10.20 6.41 -13.17
C TYR A 138 -11.43 6.75 -12.32
N GLY A 139 -11.24 7.50 -11.23
CA GLY A 139 -12.29 7.87 -10.28
C GLY A 139 -11.93 9.10 -9.46
#